data_AF-A0A967ML51-F1
#
_entry.id   AF-A0A967ML51-F1
#
_cell.length_a   1.000
_cell.length_b   1.000
_cell.length_c   1.000
_cell.angle_alpha   90.00
_cell.angle_beta   90.00
_cell.angle_gamma   90.00
#
_symmetry.space_group_name_H-M   'P 1'
#
loop_
_entity.id
_entity.type
_entity.pdbx_description
1 polymer ?
#
loop_
_entity_poly.entity_id
_entity_poly.type
_entity_poly.pdbx_seq_one_letter_code
_entity_poly.pdbx_strand_id
1 'polypeptide(L)' 'MHAHGPESARRATLAGCTTIEHGALLDRATLELMAERGTFYDPNIHLIFQNYFDNEERYVGIGSYTAEGF' A
#
# COMPACT_ATOMS: atom_id res chain seq x y z
N MET A 1 -9.96 2.83 1.38
CA MET A 1 -9.70 2.25 2.72
C MET A 1 -8.21 2.13 2.90
N HIS A 2 -7.65 2.63 4.00
CA HIS A 2 -6.24 2.43 4.32
C HIS A 2 -6.02 0.98 4.80
N ALA A 3 -5.31 0.17 4.03
CA ALA A 3 -5.01 -1.20 4.40
C ALA A 3 -3.68 -1.68 3.77
N HIS A 4 -2.72 -2.03 4.61
CA HIS A 4 -1.43 -2.54 4.15
C HIS A 4 -1.43 -4.05 3.89
N GLY A 5 -2.14 -4.82 4.72
CA GLY A 5 -2.09 -6.28 4.73
C GLY A 5 -3.31 -6.97 4.10
N PRO A 6 -3.18 -8.26 3.75
CA PRO A 6 -4.19 -8.99 3.00
C PRO A 6 -5.50 -9.17 3.77
N GLU A 7 -5.44 -9.47 5.08
CA GLU A 7 -6.62 -9.67 5.91
C GLU A 7 -7.54 -8.45 5.96
N SER A 8 -6.99 -7.24 6.14
CA SER A 8 -7.79 -6.02 6.22
C SER A 8 -8.36 -5.63 4.85
N ALA A 9 -7.57 -5.76 3.77
CA ALA A 9 -8.04 -5.51 2.42
C ALA A 9 -9.14 -6.49 1.98
N ARG A 10 -9.00 -7.78 2.33
CA ARG A 10 -10.02 -8.81 2.09
C ARG A 10 -11.34 -8.47 2.80
N ARG A 11 -11.28 -8.10 4.09
CA ARG A 11 -12.49 -7.72 4.86
C ARG A 11 -13.15 -6.47 4.30
N ALA A 12 -12.37 -5.46 3.96
CA ALA A 12 -12.89 -4.22 3.36
C ALA A 12 -13.56 -4.49 2.00
N THR A 13 -12.93 -5.30 1.16
CA THR A 13 -13.48 -5.74 -0.14
C THR A 13 -14.80 -6.49 0.03
N LEU A 14 -14.86 -7.46 0.96
CA LEU A 14 -16.08 -8.22 1.25
C LEU A 14 -17.19 -7.34 1.86
N ALA A 15 -16.82 -6.28 2.58
CA ALA A 15 -17.76 -5.29 3.11
C ALA A 15 -18.28 -4.32 2.04
N GLY A 16 -17.82 -4.42 0.79
CA GLY A 16 -18.23 -3.57 -0.32
C GLY A 16 -17.48 -2.24 -0.41
N CYS A 17 -16.32 -2.10 0.24
CA CYS A 17 -15.47 -0.94 0.01
C CYS A 17 -14.92 -0.94 -1.42
N THR A 18 -14.88 0.24 -2.03
CA THR A 18 -14.59 0.40 -3.45
C THR A 18 -13.12 0.62 -3.76
N THR A 19 -12.28 1.01 -2.78
CA THR A 19 -10.85 1.24 -2.99
C THR A 19 -10.02 0.78 -1.79
N ILE A 20 -8.87 0.17 -2.06
CA ILE A 20 -7.81 -0.11 -1.08
C ILE A 20 -6.59 0.76 -1.39
N GLU A 21 -6.17 1.55 -0.40
CA GLU A 21 -4.97 2.41 -0.43
C GLU A 21 -3.76 1.64 0.12
N HIS A 22 -2.58 1.94 -0.42
CA HIS A 22 -1.28 1.32 -0.11
C HIS A 22 -1.16 -0.14 -0.55
N GLY A 23 -1.69 -1.09 0.23
CA GLY A 23 -1.68 -2.52 -0.09
C GLY A 23 -0.31 -3.14 -0.47
N ALA A 24 0.81 -2.59 0.01
CA ALA A 24 2.14 -3.07 -0.36
C ALA A 24 2.40 -4.55 0.03
N LEU A 25 1.63 -5.11 0.97
CA LEU A 25 1.76 -6.48 1.45
C LEU A 25 0.62 -7.39 0.98
N LEU A 26 -0.18 -6.97 0.00
CA LEU A 26 -1.28 -7.79 -0.50
C LEU A 26 -0.76 -9.05 -1.20
N ASP A 27 -1.42 -10.16 -0.91
CA ASP A 27 -1.19 -11.42 -1.59
C ASP A 27 -2.04 -11.54 -2.86
N ARG A 28 -1.68 -12.51 -3.69
CA ARG A 28 -2.38 -12.81 -4.94
C ARG A 28 -3.87 -13.07 -4.73
N ALA A 29 -4.23 -13.87 -3.73
CA ALA A 29 -5.62 -14.24 -3.49
C ALA A 29 -6.48 -13.02 -3.14
N THR A 30 -5.92 -12.06 -2.40
CA THR A 30 -6.61 -10.81 -2.06
C THR A 30 -6.77 -9.91 -3.27
N LEU A 31 -5.75 -9.80 -4.12
CA LEU A 31 -5.84 -9.02 -5.37
C LEU A 31 -6.87 -9.61 -6.34
N GLU A 32 -6.93 -10.95 -6.45
CA GLU A 32 -7.93 -11.65 -7.25
C GLU A 32 -9.35 -11.36 -6.75
N LEU A 33 -9.57 -11.45 -5.42
CA LEU A 33 -10.86 -11.09 -4.82
C LEU A 33 -11.23 -9.61 -5.05
N MET A 34 -10.28 -8.69 -4.94
CA MET A 34 -10.51 -7.27 -5.22
C MET A 34 -10.97 -7.07 -6.66
N ALA A 35 -10.31 -7.71 -7.62
CA ALA A 35 -10.69 -7.66 -9.03
C ALA A 35 -12.10 -8.22 -9.27
N GLU A 36 -12.44 -9.36 -8.67
CA GLU A 36 -13.78 -9.97 -8.76
C GLU A 36 -14.89 -9.06 -8.23
N ARG A 37 -14.60 -8.27 -7.19
CA ARG A 37 -15.57 -7.38 -6.54
C ARG A 37 -15.58 -5.95 -7.09
N GLY A 38 -14.71 -5.63 -8.04
CA GLY A 38 -14.57 -4.28 -8.57
C GLY A 38 -14.00 -3.29 -7.56
N THR A 39 -13.18 -3.76 -6.62
CA THR A 39 -12.45 -2.92 -5.68
C THR A 39 -11.16 -2.42 -6.33
N PHE A 40 -11.03 -1.10 -6.44
CA PHE A 40 -9.84 -0.45 -6.99
C PHE A 40 -8.63 -0.62 -6.06
N TYR A 41 -7.47 -0.79 -6.69
CA TYR A 41 -6.18 -0.82 -6.02
C TYR A 41 -5.45 0.50 -6.27
N ASP A 42 -5.27 1.30 -5.23
CA ASP A 42 -4.47 2.53 -5.26
C ASP A 42 -3.23 2.35 -4.37
N PRO A 43 -2.10 1.90 -4.94
CA PRO A 43 -0.96 1.52 -4.13
C PRO A 43 -0.08 2.71 -3.70
N ASN A 44 -0.35 3.91 -4.24
CA ASN A 44 0.42 5.13 -4.03
C ASN A 44 1.95 4.96 -4.21
N ILE A 45 2.41 4.02 -5.06
CA ILE A 45 3.83 3.63 -5.21
C ILE A 45 4.71 4.83 -5.52
N HIS A 46 4.32 5.64 -6.50
CA HIS A 46 5.10 6.81 -6.90
C HIS A 46 5.05 7.94 -5.87
N LEU A 47 3.96 8.03 -5.09
CA LEU A 47 3.87 9.02 -4.03
C LEU A 47 4.82 8.69 -2.87
N ILE A 48 4.98 7.41 -2.55
CA ILE A 48 5.81 6.97 -1.41
C ILE A 48 7.25 6.74 -1.86
N PHE A 49 7.50 5.73 -2.70
CA PHE A 49 8.87 5.28 -2.96
C PHE A 49 9.67 6.28 -3.77
N GLN A 50 9.13 6.80 -4.87
CA GLN A 50 9.85 7.74 -5.71
C GLN A 50 10.16 9.04 -4.95
N ASN A 51 9.20 9.58 -4.20
CA ASN A 51 9.43 10.76 -3.36
C ASN A 51 10.54 10.51 -2.33
N TYR A 52 10.59 9.32 -1.74
CA TYR A 52 11.62 8.95 -0.79
C TYR A 52 13.00 8.85 -1.45
N PHE A 53 13.11 8.18 -2.59
CA PHE A 53 14.38 8.06 -3.34
C PHE A 53 14.89 9.41 -3.84
N ASP A 54 14.02 10.26 -4.37
CA ASP A 54 14.42 11.57 -4.92
C ASP A 54 14.84 12.58 -3.83
N ASN A 55 14.50 12.32 -2.57
CA ASN A 55 14.74 13.22 -1.45
C ASN A 55 15.41 12.50 -0.27
N GLU A 56 16.19 11.45 -0.53
CA GLU A 56 16.85 10.63 0.49
C GLU A 56 17.57 11.46 1.54
N GLU A 57 18.41 12.41 1.09
CA GLU A 57 19.19 13.31 1.96
C GLU A 57 18.34 14.09 2.96
N ARG A 58 17.06 14.33 2.62
CA ARG A 58 16.13 15.06 3.47
C ARG A 58 15.49 14.17 4.54
N TYR A 59 15.38 12.86 4.29
CA TYR A 59 14.60 11.97 5.14
C TYR A 59 15.45 11.02 5.98
N VAL A 60 16.64 10.62 5.52
CA VAL A 60 17.54 9.76 6.29
C VAL A 60 17.86 10.38 7.65
N GLY A 61 17.70 9.59 8.71
CA GLY A 61 17.91 10.01 10.10
C GLY A 61 16.68 10.58 10.79
N ILE A 62 15.55 10.74 10.10
CA ILE A 62 14.27 11.15 10.70
C ILE A 62 13.47 9.92 11.11
N GLY A 63 13.24 9.73 12.41
CA GLY A 63 12.37 8.66 12.92
C GLY A 63 12.85 7.27 12.49
N SER A 64 12.04 6.56 11.71
CA SER A 64 12.33 5.21 11.21
C SER A 64 12.98 5.18 9.82
N TYR A 65 13.29 6.33 9.22
CA TYR A 65 13.95 6.40 7.92
C TYR A 65 15.46 6.27 8.09
N THR A 66 16.00 5.07 7.89
CA THR A 66 17.43 4.77 7.95
C THR A 66 17.96 4.46 6.56
N ALA A 67 19.27 4.58 6.35
CA ALA A 67 19.91 4.23 5.08
C ALA A 67 19.68 2.76 4.69
N GLU A 68 19.55 1.84 5.66
CA GLU A 68 19.19 0.44 5.42
C GLU A 68 17.70 0.22 5.13
N GLY A 69 16.86 1.21 5.44
CA GLY A 69 15.43 1.22 5.13
C GLY A 69 15.11 1.74 3.72
N PHE A 70 16.15 2.16 2.96
CA PHE A 70 16.10 2.43 1.51
C PHE A 70 16.31 1.12 0.73
#